data_AF-A0A2N9NT83-F1
#
_entry.id   AF-A0A2N9NT83-F1
#
_cell.length_a   1.000
_cell.length_b   1.000
_cell.length_c   1.000
_cell.angle_alpha   90.00
_cell.angle_beta   90.00
_cell.angle_gamma   90.00
#
_symmetry.space_group_name_H-M   'P 1'
#
loop_
_entity.id
_entity.type
_entity.pdbx_description
1 polymer ?
#
loop_
_entity_poly.entity_id
_entity_poly.type
_entity_poly.pdbx_seq_one_letter_code
_entity_poly.pdbx_strand_id
1 'polypeptide(L)' 'MSVVGAYAQTNASVAFRLESNLKLGQFSFSQSDLSIPVAGIPLTVVRTYNSLNPMLGDFGYGLNLARQPRHKPCQRV' A
#
# COMPACT_ATOMS: atom_id res chain seq x y z
N MET A 1 -24.05 -15.89 29.32
CA MET A 1 -24.07 -14.61 28.60
C MET A 1 -23.13 -14.76 27.41
N SER A 2 -23.66 -14.80 26.19
CA SER A 2 -22.83 -14.90 24.98
C SER A 2 -23.00 -13.61 24.19
N VAL A 3 -21.92 -12.86 24.04
CA VAL A 3 -21.87 -11.74 23.10
C VAL A 3 -21.37 -12.31 21.78
N VAL A 4 -22.27 -12.40 20.80
CA VAL A 4 -21.91 -12.64 19.40
C VAL A 4 -21.51 -11.29 18.82
N GLY A 5 -20.20 -11.08 18.65
CA GLY A 5 -19.68 -9.89 17.99
C GLY A 5 -20.03 -9.92 16.50
N ALA A 6 -20.98 -9.10 16.09
CA ALA A 6 -21.26 -8.85 14.68
C ALA A 6 -20.11 -8.00 14.11
N TYR A 7 -19.30 -8.58 13.22
CA TYR A 7 -18.36 -7.81 12.41
C TYR A 7 -19.21 -6.99 11.42
N ALA A 8 -19.46 -5.72 11.74
CA ALA A 8 -20.12 -4.81 10.82
C ALA A 8 -19.18 -4.57 9.63
N GLN A 9 -19.47 -5.20 8.50
CA GLN A 9 -18.76 -4.97 7.26
C GLN A 9 -19.23 -3.63 6.67
N THR A 10 -18.42 -2.58 6.84
CA THR A 10 -18.63 -1.32 6.12
C THR A 10 -17.99 -1.45 4.74
N ASN A 11 -18.79 -1.35 3.68
CA ASN A 11 -18.27 -1.31 2.32
C ASN A 11 -17.91 0.16 2.00
N ALA A 12 -16.63 0.42 1.73
CA ALA A 12 -16.16 1.70 1.23
C ALA A 12 -15.68 1.52 -0.21
N SER A 13 -16.33 2.19 -1.16
CA SER A 13 -15.92 2.21 -2.56
C SER A 13 -15.16 3.49 -2.86
N VAL A 14 -13.92 3.38 -3.35
CA VAL A 14 -13.13 4.52 -3.83
C VAL A 14 -12.97 4.39 -5.34
N ALA A 15 -13.44 5.41 -6.07
CA ALA A 15 -13.19 5.52 -7.50
C ALA A 15 -11.82 6.16 -7.73
N PHE A 16 -10.94 5.49 -8.47
CA PHE A 16 -9.67 6.05 -8.92
C PHE A 16 -9.64 6.05 -10.45
N ARG A 17 -9.14 7.14 -11.04
CA ARG A 17 -8.87 7.24 -12.47
C ARG A 17 -7.36 7.23 -12.67
N LEU A 18 -6.87 6.30 -13.48
CA LEU A 18 -5.49 6.29 -13.93
C LEU A 18 -5.44 6.87 -15.34
N GLU A 19 -4.85 8.04 -15.48
CA GLU A 19 -4.54 8.61 -16.80
C GLU A 19 -3.17 8.06 -17.22
N SER A 20 -3.18 7.00 -18.02
CA SER A 20 -1.96 6.41 -18.55
C SER A 20 -2.15 6.02 -20.01
N ASN A 21 -1.16 6.33 -20.85
CA ASN A 21 -1.11 5.81 -22.21
C ASN A 21 -1.25 4.28 -22.20
N LEU A 22 -1.98 3.73 -23.18
CA LEU A 22 -2.12 2.29 -23.36
C LEU A 22 -0.73 1.64 -23.43
N LYS A 23 -0.36 0.92 -22.36
CA LYS A 23 0.82 0.07 -22.33
C LYS A 23 0.37 -1.38 -22.45
N LEU A 24 0.53 -1.96 -23.64
CA LEU A 24 0.47 -3.41 -23.82
C LEU A 24 1.70 -4.01 -23.11
N GLY A 25 1.51 -4.55 -21.90
CA GLY A 25 2.60 -5.11 -21.10
C GLY A 25 2.40 -4.92 -19.59
N GLN A 26 3.51 -4.73 -18.86
CA GLN A 26 3.48 -4.53 -17.41
C GLN A 26 2.74 -3.25 -17.02
N PHE A 27 1.62 -3.42 -16.32
CA PHE A 27 0.91 -2.35 -15.65
C PHE A 27 1.25 -2.33 -14.16
N SER A 28 1.75 -1.20 -13.66
CA SER A 28 2.06 -0.99 -12.25
C SER A 28 1.81 0.45 -11.81
N PHE A 29 1.29 0.64 -10.61
CA PHE A 29 1.06 1.95 -10.00
C PHE A 29 1.21 1.87 -8.47
N SER A 30 1.46 3.02 -7.84
CA SER A 30 1.62 3.13 -6.39
C SER A 30 0.74 4.25 -5.83
N GLN A 31 0.13 4.01 -4.67
CA GLN A 31 -0.70 4.97 -3.95
C GLN A 31 -0.23 5.13 -2.51
N SER A 32 -0.04 6.37 -2.06
CA SER A 32 0.26 6.66 -0.66
C SER A 32 -1.05 6.73 0.12
N ASP A 33 -1.19 5.85 1.10
CA ASP A 33 -2.42 5.75 1.91
C ASP A 33 -2.37 6.60 3.17
N LEU A 34 -1.19 6.69 3.80
CA LEU A 34 -1.03 7.40 5.06
C LEU A 34 0.37 7.99 5.16
N SER A 35 0.45 9.26 5.54
CA SER A 35 1.70 9.95 5.85
C SER A 35 1.58 10.66 7.19
N ILE A 36 2.26 10.13 8.21
CA ILE A 36 2.28 10.72 9.56
C ILE A 36 3.68 11.30 9.80
N PRO A 37 3.82 12.62 9.98
CA PRO A 37 5.07 13.19 10.45
C PRO A 37 5.28 12.83 11.92
N VAL A 38 6.32 12.04 12.23
CA VAL A 38 6.69 11.71 13.61
C VAL A 38 8.11 12.19 13.86
N ALA A 39 8.30 13.10 14.81
CA ALA A 39 9.63 13.58 15.22
C ALA A 39 10.56 13.99 14.05
N GLY A 40 10.02 14.63 13.01
CA GLY A 40 10.77 15.07 11.84
C GLY A 40 11.01 14.01 10.75
N ILE A 41 10.57 12.76 10.95
CA ILE A 41 10.61 11.70 9.95
C ILE A 41 9.18 11.37 9.52
N PRO A 42 8.80 11.59 8.25
CA PRO A 42 7.48 11.21 7.77
C PRO A 42 7.40 9.69 7.66
N LEU A 43 6.54 9.05 8.45
CA LEU A 43 6.20 7.63 8.24
C LEU A 43 5.15 7.54 7.13
N THR A 44 5.53 6.97 5.99
CA THR A 44 4.61 6.77 4.86
C THR A 44 4.32 5.29 4.61
N VAL A 45 3.04 5.00 4.38
CA VAL A 45 2.55 3.71 3.92
C VAL A 45 2.11 3.84 2.47
N VAL A 46 2.68 3.01 1.60
CA VAL A 46 2.41 3.02 0.16
C VAL A 46 1.98 1.63 -0.28
N ARG A 47 0.87 1.53 -1.01
CA ARG A 47 0.46 0.30 -1.71
C ARG A 47 0.91 0.36 -3.16
N THR A 48 1.45 -0.75 -3.67
CA THR A 48 1.89 -0.87 -5.06
C THR A 48 1.24 -2.09 -5.70
N TYR A 49 0.60 -1.87 -6.85
CA TYR A 49 0.07 -2.93 -7.69
C TYR A 49 1.02 -3.19 -8.87
N ASN A 50 1.23 -4.45 -9.22
CA ASN A 50 1.93 -4.88 -10.42
C ASN A 50 1.21 -6.08 -11.05
N SER A 51 0.63 -5.88 -12.23
CA SER A 51 -0.13 -6.88 -12.98
C SER A 51 0.65 -8.12 -13.40
N LEU A 52 1.97 -8.01 -13.57
CA LEU A 52 2.83 -9.15 -13.93
C LEU A 52 3.46 -9.82 -12.72
N ASN A 53 3.10 -9.40 -11.51
CA ASN A 53 3.55 -10.08 -10.31
C ASN A 53 2.50 -11.14 -9.92
N PRO A 54 2.76 -12.43 -10.19
CA PRO A 54 1.83 -13.50 -9.83
C PRO A 54 1.94 -13.91 -8.35
N MET A 55 2.80 -13.25 -7.57
CA MET A 55 2.94 -13.54 -6.14
C MET A 55 1.77 -12.96 -5.35
N LEU A 56 1.30 -13.72 -4.37
CA LEU A 56 0.36 -13.25 -3.37
C LEU A 56 1.11 -12.26 -2.46
N GLY A 57 0.68 -11.00 -2.46
CA GLY A 57 1.18 -9.97 -1.55
C GLY A 57 0.20 -9.69 -0.41
N ASP A 58 0.44 -8.61 0.32
CA ASP A 58 -0.29 -8.25 1.56
C ASP A 58 -1.80 -8.10 1.39
N PHE A 59 -2.27 -7.84 0.15
CA PHE A 59 -3.67 -7.59 -0.17
C PHE A 59 -4.15 -8.40 -1.38
N GLY A 60 -3.50 -9.52 -1.69
CA GLY A 60 -3.81 -10.35 -2.85
C GLY A 60 -2.74 -10.31 -3.92
N TYR A 61 -3.02 -10.93 -5.05
CA TYR A 61 -2.05 -11.09 -6.14
C TYR A 61 -1.58 -9.75 -6.70
N GLY A 62 -0.25 -9.60 -6.79
CA GLY A 62 0.39 -8.43 -7.36
C GLY A 62 0.28 -7.15 -6.51
N LEU A 63 -0.28 -7.21 -5.30
CA LEU A 63 -0.52 -6.05 -4.44
C LEU A 63 0.32 -6.13 -3.16
N ASN A 64 1.26 -5.20 -2.98
CA ASN A 64 2.20 -5.21 -1.86
C ASN A 64 2.22 -3.88 -1.12
N LEU A 65 2.48 -3.93 0.19
CA LEU A 65 2.70 -2.77 1.04
C LEU A 65 4.18 -2.43 1.10
N ALA A 66 4.55 -1.26 0.58
CA ALA A 66 5.85 -0.67 0.82
C ALA A 66 5.83 0.13 2.12
N ARG A 67 6.69 -0.26 3.06
CA ARG A 67 7.02 0.53 4.25
C ARG A 67 8.30 1.31 3.96
N GLN A 68 8.39 2.54 4.45
CA GLN A 68 9.63 3.28 4.35
C GLN A 68 10.80 2.49 4.97
N PRO A 69 11.99 2.49 4.32
CA PRO A 69 13.19 1.94 4.92
C PRO A 69 13.46 2.68 6.24
N ARG A 70 13.75 1.93 7.31
CA ARG A 70 14.26 2.55 8.54
C ARG A 70 15.54 3.31 8.19
N HIS A 71 15.59 4.59 8.56
CA HIS A 71 16.79 5.42 8.45
C HIS A 71 17.99 4.64 9.01
N LYS A 72 18.92 4.25 8.14
CA LYS A 72 20.20 3.70 8.58
C LYS A 72 21.00 4.87 9.14
N PRO A 73 21.41 4.86 10.42
CA PRO A 73 22.31 5.89 10.89
C PRO A 73 23.55 5.88 10.00
N CYS A 74 23.93 7.05 9.49
CA CYS A 74 25.17 7.22 8.75
C CYS A 74 26.29 6.69 9.64
N GLN A 75 26.88 5.56 9.25
CA GLN A 75 27.99 5.00 10.00
C GLN A 75 29.18 5.93 9.74
N ARG A 76 29.46 6.77 10.72
CA ARG A 76 30.59 7.69 10.71
C ARG A 76 31.86 6.83 10.66
N VAL A 77 32.54 6.85 9.52
CA VAL A 77 33.91 6.33 9.34
C VAL A 77 34.85 7.21 10.14
#